data_AF-A0A7C2VK17-F1
#
_entry.id   AF-A0A7C2VK17-F1
#
_cell.length_a   1.000
_cell.length_b   1.000
_cell.length_c   1.000
_cell.angle_alpha   90.00
_cell.angle_beta   90.00
_cell.angle_gamma   90.00
#
_symmetry.space_group_name_H-M   'P 1'
#
loop_
_entity.id
_entity.type
_entity.pdbx_description
1 polymer ?
#
loop_
_entity_poly.entity_id
_entity_poly.type
_entity_poly.pdbx_seq_one_letter_code
_entity_poly.pdbx_strand_id
1 'polypeptide(L)'
;MNTDVRIDEFASLFGEKRVRGTLKKMADIEISHCRLNLDRAREALVPFEKRFRMKSEEAWEKYQQGELEDDIEIMEWMGLYENFLAVADQLQRIKNSRAYAELLSSAN
;
A
#
# COMPACT_ATOMS: atom_id res chain seq x y z
N MET A 1 15.90 13.94 -12.11
CA MET A 1 15.69 15.18 -11.34
C MET A 1 15.68 14.81 -9.87
N ASN A 2 16.54 15.41 -9.04
CA ASN A 2 16.79 14.96 -7.66
C ASN A 2 15.70 15.49 -6.70
N THR A 3 15.01 14.60 -6.00
CA THR A 3 13.88 14.93 -5.11
C THR A 3 14.30 15.75 -3.90
N ASP A 4 15.53 15.55 -3.42
CA ASP A 4 16.09 16.26 -2.27
C ASP A 4 16.24 17.76 -2.54
N VAL A 5 16.65 18.12 -3.76
CA VAL A 5 16.80 19.50 -4.21
C VAL A 5 15.49 20.28 -4.10
N ARG A 6 14.34 19.61 -4.29
CA ARG A 6 13.03 20.27 -4.19
C ARG A 6 12.56 20.41 -2.75
N ILE A 7 12.90 19.48 -1.85
CA ILE A 7 12.53 19.61 -0.43
C ILE A 7 13.26 20.79 0.21
N ASP A 8 14.54 20.96 -0.10
CA ASP A 8 15.35 22.07 0.40
C ASP A 8 14.86 23.43 -0.11
N GLU A 9 14.47 23.50 -1.38
CA GLU A 9 13.85 24.69 -1.97
C GLU A 9 12.57 25.07 -1.20
N PHE A 10 11.66 24.12 -1.01
CA PHE A 10 10.43 24.36 -0.25
C PHE A 10 10.71 24.70 1.23
N ALA A 11 11.70 24.06 1.85
CA ALA A 11 12.10 24.33 3.24
C ALA A 11 12.65 25.76 3.39
N SER A 12 13.39 26.25 2.40
CA SER A 12 13.90 27.63 2.39
C SER A 12 12.79 28.69 2.30
N LEU A 13 11.69 28.38 1.60
CA LEU A 13 10.55 29.29 1.42
C LEU A 13 9.55 29.25 2.57
N PHE A 14 9.25 28.06 3.10
CA PHE A 14 8.15 27.84 4.06
C PHE A 14 8.61 27.47 5.48
N GLY A 15 9.91 27.31 5.68
CA GLY A 15 10.53 26.88 6.92
C GLY A 15 10.57 25.36 7.06
N GLU A 16 11.74 24.82 7.40
CA GLU A 16 12.02 23.38 7.48
C GLU A 16 11.00 22.63 8.36
N LYS A 17 10.74 23.12 9.58
CA LYS A 17 9.78 22.50 10.51
C LYS A 17 8.38 22.37 9.91
N ARG A 18 7.93 23.39 9.16
CA ARG A 18 6.60 23.40 8.54
C ARG A 18 6.55 22.39 7.40
N VAL A 19 7.56 22.39 6.52
CA VAL A 19 7.62 21.47 5.38
C VAL A 19 7.68 20.03 5.84
N ARG A 20 8.60 19.69 6.76
CA ARG A 20 8.69 18.34 7.34
C ARG A 20 7.39 17.91 8.02
N GLY A 21 6.78 18.79 8.83
CA GLY A 21 5.52 18.51 9.49
C GLY A 21 4.37 18.21 8.51
N THR A 22 4.29 18.94 7.40
CA THR A 22 3.30 18.68 6.34
C THR A 22 3.58 17.35 5.63
N LEU A 23 4.83 17.09 5.24
CA LEU A 23 5.21 15.83 4.59
C LEU A 23 4.90 14.61 5.48
N LYS A 24 5.16 14.72 6.79
CA LYS A 24 4.77 13.69 7.76
C LYS A 24 3.26 13.46 7.76
N LYS A 25 2.45 14.52 7.86
CA LYS A 25 0.98 14.40 7.83
C LYS A 25 0.48 13.76 6.54
N MET A 26 1.06 14.12 5.39
CA MET A 26 0.70 13.50 4.11
C MET A 26 1.01 12.00 4.10
N ALA A 27 2.19 11.60 4.61
CA ALA A 27 2.54 10.19 4.75
C ALA A 27 1.59 9.45 5.72
N ASP A 28 1.24 10.05 6.86
CA ASP A 28 0.32 9.47 7.84
C ASP A 28 -1.10 9.27 7.24
N ILE A 29 -1.57 10.25 6.45
CA ILE A 29 -2.85 10.17 5.73
C ILE A 29 -2.82 9.04 4.71
N GLU A 30 -1.77 8.95 3.91
CA GLU A 30 -1.65 7.91 2.89
C GLU A 30 -1.56 6.52 3.51
N ILE A 31 -0.80 6.36 4.60
CA ILE A 31 -0.78 5.12 5.40
C ILE A 31 -2.18 4.73 5.86
N SER A 32 -2.99 5.71 6.30
CA SER A 32 -4.35 5.47 6.77
C SER A 32 -5.27 5.05 5.62
N HIS A 33 -5.14 5.66 4.43
CA HIS A 33 -5.86 5.24 3.24
C HIS A 33 -5.49 3.83 2.80
N CYS A 34 -4.19 3.49 2.74
CA CYS A 34 -3.76 2.14 2.40
C CYS A 34 -4.33 1.10 3.37
N ARG A 35 -4.32 1.38 4.68
CA ARG A 35 -4.90 0.48 5.69
C ARG A 35 -6.39 0.23 5.45
N LEU A 36 -7.17 1.30 5.26
CA LEU A 36 -8.60 1.18 4.98
C LEU A 36 -8.87 0.40 3.70
N ASN A 37 -8.07 0.62 2.66
CA ASN A 37 -8.20 -0.11 1.39
C ASN A 37 -7.84 -1.59 1.54
N LEU A 38 -6.82 -1.93 2.33
CA LEU A 38 -6.46 -3.31 2.65
C LEU A 38 -7.58 -4.01 3.41
N ASP A 39 -8.17 -3.34 4.40
CA ASP A 39 -9.27 -3.91 5.18
C ASP A 39 -10.49 -4.19 4.29
N ARG A 40 -10.87 -3.24 3.43
CA ARG A 40 -11.96 -3.41 2.45
C ARG A 40 -11.69 -4.52 1.45
N ALA A 41 -10.47 -4.58 0.89
CA ALA A 41 -10.09 -5.63 -0.04
C ALA A 41 -10.13 -7.00 0.64
N ARG A 42 -9.63 -7.11 1.88
CA ARG A 42 -9.73 -8.34 2.67
C ARG A 42 -11.16 -8.76 2.93
N GLU A 43 -12.05 -7.83 3.29
CA GLU A 43 -13.48 -8.12 3.45
C GLU A 43 -14.13 -8.61 2.15
N ALA A 44 -13.74 -8.04 1.01
CA ALA A 44 -14.24 -8.46 -0.31
C ALA A 44 -13.73 -9.84 -0.75
N LEU A 45 -12.59 -10.31 -0.23
CA LEU A 45 -12.03 -11.63 -0.52
C LEU A 45 -12.73 -12.76 0.25
N VAL A 46 -13.25 -12.49 1.45
CA VAL A 46 -13.87 -13.50 2.33
C VAL A 46 -14.97 -14.35 1.66
N PRO A 47 -15.89 -13.77 0.85
CA PRO A 47 -16.89 -14.57 0.14
C PRO A 47 -16.29 -15.60 -0.82
N PHE A 48 -15.24 -15.23 -1.55
CA PHE A 48 -14.53 -16.11 -2.47
C PHE A 48 -13.82 -17.22 -1.72
N GLU A 49 -13.10 -16.89 -0.65
CA GLU A 49 -12.41 -17.88 0.18
C GLU A 49 -13.37 -18.91 0.76
N LYS A 50 -14.56 -18.48 1.19
CA LYS A 50 -15.61 -19.38 1.68
C LYS A 50 -16.20 -20.24 0.58
N ARG A 51 -16.45 -19.65 -0.60
CA ARG A 51 -17.06 -20.33 -1.74
C ARG A 51 -16.15 -21.42 -2.31
N PHE A 52 -14.89 -21.06 -2.55
CA PHE A 52 -13.89 -21.95 -3.12
C PHE A 52 -13.15 -22.80 -2.08
N ARG A 53 -13.37 -22.52 -0.78
CA ARG A 53 -12.72 -23.20 0.36
C ARG A 53 -11.20 -23.18 0.26
N MET A 54 -10.66 -22.08 -0.24
CA MET A 54 -9.24 -21.87 -0.51
C MET A 54 -8.87 -20.47 -0.06
N LYS A 55 -7.71 -20.28 0.55
CA LYS A 55 -7.25 -18.95 0.95
C LYS A 55 -6.78 -18.16 -0.26
N SER A 56 -6.91 -16.83 -0.22
CA SER A 56 -6.50 -15.99 -1.35
C SER A 56 -5.00 -16.09 -1.63
N GLU A 57 -4.16 -16.24 -0.58
CA GLU A 57 -2.71 -16.48 -0.74
C GLU A 57 -2.44 -17.77 -1.54
N GLU A 58 -3.13 -18.86 -1.20
CA GLU A 58 -2.96 -20.16 -1.85
C GLU A 58 -3.48 -20.12 -3.30
N ALA A 59 -4.63 -19.48 -3.51
CA ALA A 59 -5.21 -19.31 -4.83
C ALA A 59 -4.28 -18.51 -5.75
N TRP A 60 -3.64 -17.46 -5.22
CA TRP A 60 -2.67 -16.67 -5.96
C TRP A 60 -1.45 -17.48 -6.41
N GLU A 61 -0.89 -18.30 -5.53
CA GLU A 61 0.23 -19.19 -5.89
C GLU A 61 -0.15 -20.14 -7.03
N LYS A 62 -1.33 -20.76 -6.94
CA LYS A 62 -1.86 -21.65 -7.99
C LYS A 62 -2.14 -20.91 -9.30
N TYR A 63 -2.71 -19.70 -9.23
CA TYR A 63 -2.94 -18.86 -10.39
C TYR A 63 -1.63 -18.53 -11.12
N GLN A 64 -0.59 -18.13 -10.38
CA GLN A 64 0.73 -17.83 -10.94
C GLN A 64 1.42 -19.05 -11.57
N GLN A 65 1.04 -20.26 -11.13
CA GLN A 65 1.52 -21.52 -11.69
C GLN A 65 0.68 -22.01 -12.88
N GLY A 66 -0.42 -21.32 -13.21
CA GLY A 66 -1.37 -21.73 -14.25
C GLY A 66 -2.21 -22.94 -13.86
N GLU A 67 -2.38 -23.20 -12.56
CA GLU A 67 -3.13 -24.35 -12.03
C GLU A 67 -4.61 -24.05 -11.77
N LEU A 68 -5.03 -22.78 -11.90
CA LEU A 68 -6.43 -22.39 -11.80
C LEU A 68 -7.04 -22.21 -13.18
N GLU A 69 -8.29 -22.63 -13.32
CA GLU A 69 -9.08 -22.48 -14.53
C GLU A 69 -9.45 -21.01 -14.76
N ASP A 70 -9.68 -20.64 -16.03
CA ASP A 70 -10.13 -19.31 -16.45
C ASP A 70 -11.63 -19.07 -16.16
N ASP A 71 -12.09 -19.46 -14.97
CA ASP A 71 -13.44 -19.17 -14.52
C ASP A 71 -13.56 -17.66 -14.21
N ILE A 72 -14.67 -17.05 -14.61
CA ILE A 72 -14.91 -15.61 -14.41
C ILE A 72 -14.80 -15.23 -12.93
N GLU A 73 -15.29 -16.08 -12.03
CA GLU A 73 -15.26 -15.82 -10.59
C GLU A 73 -13.85 -15.97 -10.01
N ILE A 74 -13.03 -16.88 -10.56
CA ILE A 74 -11.61 -16.99 -10.22
C ILE A 74 -10.89 -15.73 -10.69
N MET A 75 -11.14 -15.26 -11.91
CA MET A 75 -10.54 -14.03 -12.42
C MET A 75 -10.92 -12.80 -11.59
N GLU A 76 -12.19 -12.66 -11.20
CA GLU A 76 -12.66 -11.60 -10.30
C GLU A 76 -11.96 -11.66 -8.94
N TRP A 77 -11.85 -12.87 -8.37
CA TRP A 77 -11.13 -13.08 -7.12
C TRP A 77 -9.64 -12.69 -7.25
N MET A 78 -8.99 -13.10 -8.34
CA MET A 78 -7.58 -12.77 -8.58
C MET A 78 -7.35 -11.27 -8.75
N GLY A 79 -8.24 -10.56 -9.44
CA GLY A 79 -8.16 -9.09 -9.55
C GLY A 79 -8.30 -8.38 -8.21
N LEU A 80 -9.18 -8.88 -7.32
CA LEU A 80 -9.30 -8.34 -5.97
C LEU A 80 -8.03 -8.60 -5.14
N TYR A 81 -7.44 -9.79 -5.27
CA TYR A 81 -6.24 -10.13 -4.52
C TYR A 81 -5.00 -9.40 -5.05
N GLU A 82 -4.88 -9.22 -6.37
CA GLU A 82 -3.83 -8.41 -6.97
C GLU A 82 -3.89 -6.96 -6.46
N ASN A 83 -5.08 -6.37 -6.40
CA ASN A 83 -5.26 -5.04 -5.82
C ASN A 83 -4.87 -5.01 -4.34
N PHE A 84 -5.24 -6.03 -3.56
CA PHE A 84 -4.78 -6.16 -2.16
C PHE A 84 -3.25 -6.16 -2.06
N LEU A 85 -2.56 -6.93 -2.90
CA LEU A 85 -1.09 -6.99 -2.95
C LEU A 85 -0.49 -5.64 -3.33
N ALA A 86 -1.04 -4.95 -4.32
CA ALA A 86 -0.56 -3.65 -4.77
C ALA A 86 -0.64 -2.59 -3.66
N VAL A 87 -1.76 -2.54 -2.92
CA VAL A 87 -1.92 -1.62 -1.78
C VAL A 87 -0.99 -2.00 -0.63
N ALA A 88 -0.78 -3.31 -0.40
CA ALA A 88 0.14 -3.80 0.64
C ALA A 88 1.58 -3.38 0.34
N ASP A 89 2.03 -3.52 -0.91
CA ASP A 89 3.33 -3.05 -1.36
C ASP A 89 3.47 -1.53 -1.20
N GLN A 90 2.47 -0.76 -1.61
CA GLN A 90 2.49 0.70 -1.44
C GLN A 90 2.66 1.09 0.04
N LEU A 91 1.90 0.47 0.94
CA LEU A 91 2.02 0.71 2.38
C LEU A 91 3.43 0.38 2.89
N GLN A 92 3.99 -0.74 2.44
CA GLN A 92 5.33 -1.16 2.82
C GLN A 92 6.40 -0.19 2.31
N ARG A 93 6.29 0.27 1.06
CA ARG A 93 7.19 1.26 0.47
C ARG A 93 7.18 2.58 1.23
N ILE A 94 6.01 3.06 1.68
CA ILE A 94 5.92 4.28 2.50
C ILE A 94 6.63 4.07 3.84
N LYS A 95 6.32 2.97 4.54
CA LYS A 95 6.91 2.66 5.86
C LYS A 95 8.42 2.45 5.82
N ASN A 96 8.93 1.84 4.76
CA ASN A 96 10.34 1.54 4.58
C ASN A 96 11.10 2.71 3.93
N SER A 97 10.41 3.77 3.51
CA SER A 97 11.08 4.91 2.92
C SER A 97 11.97 5.60 3.96
N ARG A 98 13.21 5.88 3.55
CA ARG A 98 14.17 6.65 4.35
C ARG A 98 13.58 8.00 4.79
N ALA A 99 12.81 8.64 3.90
CA ALA A 99 12.11 9.89 4.19
C ALA A 99 11.12 9.75 5.37
N TYR A 100 10.34 8.66 5.45
CA TYR A 100 9.44 8.44 6.57
C TYR A 100 10.20 8.17 7.88
N ALA A 101 11.30 7.43 7.83
CA ALA A 101 12.16 7.22 9.00
C ALA A 101 12.78 8.52 9.53
N GLU A 102 13.26 9.39 8.62
CA GLU A 102 13.79 10.71 8.97
C GLU A 102 12.70 11.61 9.58
N LEU A 103 11.49 11.59 9.02
CA LEU A 103 10.34 12.32 9.56
C LEU A 103 9.97 11.85 10.99
N LEU A 104 10.12 10.58 11.32
CA LEU A 104 9.90 10.06 12.68
C LEU A 104 11.00 10.48 13.66
N SER A 105 12.27 10.52 13.24
CA SER A 105 13.41 10.90 14.09
C SER A 105 13.45 12.38 14.47
N SER A 106 12.81 13.25 13.69
CA SER A 106 12.77 14.71 13.90
C SER A 106 11.65 15.19 14.85
N ALA A 107 10.90 14.26 15.45
CA ALA A 107 9.80 14.55 16.38
C ALA A 107 10.22 14.64 17.87
N ASN A 108 11.51 14.51 18.17
CA ASN A 108 12.10 14.71 19.51
C ASN A 108 12.95 15.97 19.56
#